data_AF-A0A246GKV1-F1
#
_entry.id   AF-A0A246GKV1-F1
#
_cell.length_a   1.000
_cell.length_b   1.000
_cell.length_c   1.000
_cell.angle_alpha   90.00
_cell.angle_beta   90.00
_cell.angle_gamma   90.00
#
_symmetry.space_group_name_H-M   'P 1'
#
loop_
_entity.id
_entity.type
_entity.pdbx_description
1 polymer ?
#
loop_
_entity_poly.entity_id
_entity_poly.type
_entity_poly.pdbx_seq_one_letter_code
_entity_poly.pdbx_strand_id
1 'polypeptide(L)'
;MATQTRAQEYFQNTPDVTKVYETSDGFVFDWMPNAIAHANTLDDKQVLTLGKDGDLISEDVDGLENLTETQIEILKNGLDKKNYNSIKEIVKALNIETTDPKAETLIKALEEYKQNLNK
;
A
#
# COMPACT_ATOMS: atom_id res chain seq x y z
N MET A 1 -22.17 11.20 19.73
CA MET A 1 -20.90 11.94 19.65
C MET A 1 -20.22 11.39 18.41
N ALA A 2 -20.10 12.19 17.34
CA ALA A 2 -19.43 11.75 16.13
C ALA A 2 -17.95 11.60 16.47
N THR A 3 -17.46 10.36 16.60
CA THR A 3 -16.04 10.08 16.66
C THR A 3 -15.43 10.61 15.38
N GLN A 4 -14.80 11.79 15.45
CA GLN A 4 -13.90 12.23 14.40
C GLN A 4 -12.82 11.16 14.31
N THR A 5 -12.88 10.35 13.26
CA THR A 5 -11.84 9.36 12.99
C THR A 5 -10.56 10.10 12.67
N ARG A 6 -9.41 9.53 13.06
CA ARG A 6 -8.09 10.11 12.77
C ARG A 6 -7.91 10.38 11.27
N ALA A 7 -8.62 9.63 10.43
CA ALA A 7 -8.70 9.85 8.99
C ALA A 7 -9.22 11.26 8.65
N GLN A 8 -10.28 11.72 9.30
CA GLN A 8 -10.84 13.06 9.08
C GLN A 8 -9.86 14.16 9.49
N GLU A 9 -9.15 13.99 10.62
CA GLU A 9 -8.09 14.92 11.02
C GLU A 9 -6.94 14.93 9.99
N TYR A 10 -6.59 13.77 9.43
CA TYR A 10 -5.56 13.68 8.40
C TYR A 10 -5.95 14.45 7.13
N PHE A 11 -7.20 14.33 6.68
CA PHE A 11 -7.73 15.09 5.54
C PHE A 11 -7.78 16.59 5.80
N GLN A 12 -8.06 17.02 7.03
CA GLN A 12 -8.03 18.44 7.39
C GLN A 12 -6.62 19.03 7.32
N ASN A 13 -5.61 18.25 7.68
CA ASN A 13 -4.21 18.68 7.60
C ASN A 13 -3.60 18.51 6.20
N THR A 14 -4.16 17.60 5.38
CA THR A 14 -3.61 17.22 4.08
C THR A 14 -4.71 17.27 3.00
N PRO A 15 -5.10 18.48 2.56
CA PRO A 15 -6.22 18.66 1.63
C PRO A 15 -5.99 18.09 0.23
N ASP A 16 -4.73 17.77 -0.11
CA ASP A 16 -4.34 17.13 -1.37
C ASP A 16 -4.71 15.63 -1.41
N VAL A 17 -4.87 15.01 -0.24
CA VAL A 17 -5.11 13.57 -0.12
C VAL A 17 -6.60 13.27 -0.29
N THR A 18 -6.92 12.41 -1.25
CA THR A 18 -8.31 12.07 -1.61
C THR A 18 -8.82 10.82 -0.89
N LYS A 19 -7.90 9.95 -0.46
CA LYS A 19 -8.16 8.71 0.27
C LYS A 19 -7.05 8.42 1.28
N VAL A 20 -7.38 7.79 2.40
CA VAL A 20 -6.45 7.33 3.43
C VAL A 20 -6.79 5.90 3.86
N TYR A 21 -5.83 5.24 4.47
CA TYR A 21 -5.94 3.85 4.90
C TYR A 21 -5.84 3.79 6.42
N GLU A 22 -6.92 3.40 7.09
CA GLU A 22 -6.99 3.23 8.54
C GLU A 22 -6.89 1.76 8.91
N THR A 23 -6.02 1.39 9.85
CA THR A 23 -5.90 0.03 10.36
C THR A 23 -6.84 -0.19 11.55
N SER A 24 -7.10 -1.44 11.93
CA SER A 24 -7.95 -1.78 13.10
C SER A 24 -7.49 -1.17 14.43
N ASP A 25 -6.21 -0.79 14.55
CA ASP A 25 -5.66 -0.11 15.73
C ASP A 25 -5.91 1.41 15.73
N GLY A 26 -6.55 1.93 14.68
CA GLY A 26 -6.85 3.34 14.49
C GLY A 26 -5.64 4.15 14.01
N PHE A 27 -4.67 3.52 13.35
CA PHE A 27 -3.58 4.22 12.68
C PHE A 27 -3.96 4.53 11.24
N VAL A 28 -3.65 5.75 10.80
CA VAL A 28 -3.99 6.24 9.45
C VAL A 28 -2.73 6.44 8.65
N PHE A 29 -2.77 5.98 7.41
CA PHE A 29 -1.67 6.07 6.47
C PHE A 29 -2.16 6.70 5.17
N ASP A 30 -1.32 7.57 4.59
CA ASP A 30 -1.49 8.07 3.22
C ASP A 30 -1.21 6.99 2.17
N TRP A 31 -0.49 5.93 2.57
CA TRP A 31 -0.03 4.89 1.67
C TRP A 31 -0.51 3.51 2.10
N MET A 32 -1.27 2.86 1.22
CA MET A 32 -1.87 1.54 1.45
C MET A 32 -0.90 0.47 1.95
N PRO A 33 0.30 0.29 1.35
CA PRO A 33 1.24 -0.72 1.81
C PRO A 33 1.79 -0.42 3.21
N ASN A 34 1.84 0.85 3.64
CA ASN A 34 2.19 1.16 5.03
C ASN A 34 1.09 0.69 5.99
N ALA A 35 -0.18 0.95 5.62
CA ALA A 35 -1.31 0.47 6.40
C ALA A 35 -1.33 -1.05 6.46
N ILE A 36 -1.05 -1.74 5.36
CA ILE A 36 -0.99 -3.20 5.30
C ILE A 36 0.21 -3.76 6.08
N ALA A 37 1.39 -3.14 5.98
CA ALA A 37 2.55 -3.54 6.78
C ALA A 37 2.23 -3.43 8.28
N HIS A 38 1.59 -2.34 8.68
CA HIS A 38 1.19 -2.13 10.06
C HIS A 38 0.06 -3.08 10.48
N ALA A 39 -0.96 -3.27 9.63
CA ALA A 39 -2.04 -4.21 9.89
C ALA A 39 -1.54 -5.65 10.00
N ASN A 40 -0.51 -6.05 9.24
CA ASN A 40 0.12 -7.37 9.39
C ASN A 40 0.75 -7.61 10.76
N THR A 41 1.11 -6.54 11.48
CA THR A 41 1.57 -6.63 12.88
C THR A 41 0.40 -6.72 13.89
N LEU A 42 -0.84 -6.46 13.43
CA LEU A 42 -2.07 -6.58 14.21
C LEU A 42 -2.67 -7.99 14.06
N ASP A 43 -3.45 -8.39 15.05
CA ASP A 43 -4.14 -9.69 15.05
C ASP A 43 -5.25 -9.75 13.99
N ASP A 44 -6.01 -8.65 13.84
CA ASP A 44 -7.14 -8.52 12.91
C ASP A 44 -6.71 -8.35 11.45
N LYS A 45 -5.52 -7.81 11.20
CA LYS A 45 -4.95 -7.53 9.86
C LYS A 45 -5.84 -6.73 8.92
N GLN A 46 -6.85 -6.01 9.43
CA GLN A 46 -7.75 -5.25 8.57
C GLN A 46 -7.22 -3.85 8.30
N VAL A 47 -7.42 -3.43 7.06
CA VAL A 47 -7.21 -2.07 6.58
C VAL A 47 -8.50 -1.58 5.95
N LEU A 48 -8.98 -0.43 6.41
CA LEU A 48 -10.15 0.27 5.91
C LEU A 48 -9.68 1.44 5.06
N THR A 49 -10.19 1.56 3.84
CA THR A 49 -9.94 2.74 3.02
C THR A 49 -11.06 3.74 3.26
N LEU A 50 -10.69 4.95 3.67
CA LEU A 50 -11.62 6.05 3.96
C LEU A 50 -11.41 7.15 2.92
N GLY A 51 -12.52 7.65 2.35
CA GLY A 51 -12.52 8.82 1.49
C GLY A 51 -12.61 10.12 2.27
N LYS A 52 -12.28 11.24 1.60
CA LYS A 52 -12.46 12.60 2.13
C LYS A 52 -13.86 12.87 2.71
N ASP A 53 -14.89 12.31 2.10
CA ASP A 53 -16.29 12.50 2.52
C ASP A 53 -16.67 11.66 3.76
N GLY A 54 -15.72 10.89 4.31
CA GLY A 54 -15.98 9.97 5.43
C GLY A 54 -16.67 8.69 5.00
N ASP A 55 -16.77 8.45 3.69
CA ASP A 55 -17.30 7.22 3.12
C ASP A 55 -16.25 6.10 3.20
N LEU A 56 -16.69 4.92 3.64
CA LEU A 56 -15.87 3.71 3.63
C LEU A 56 -15.78 3.24 2.19
N ILE A 57 -14.64 3.51 1.57
CA ILE A 57 -14.34 3.00 0.24
C ILE A 57 -13.88 1.56 0.45
N SER A 58 -14.83 0.62 0.45
CA SER A 58 -14.52 -0.81 0.44
C SER A 58 -13.94 -1.20 -0.93
N GLU A 59 -12.72 -0.77 -1.22
CA GLU A 59 -11.88 -1.44 -2.22
C GLU A 59 -11.26 -2.64 -1.52
N ASP A 60 -11.73 -3.84 -1.88
CA ASP A 60 -11.03 -5.10 -1.61
C ASP A 60 -9.55 -4.87 -1.90
N VAL A 61 -8.75 -4.89 -0.84
CA VAL A 61 -7.30 -4.62 -0.88
C VAL A 61 -6.56 -5.85 -1.40
N ASP A 62 -7.05 -6.43 -2.49
CA ASP A 62 -6.58 -7.68 -3.07
C ASP A 62 -5.20 -7.46 -3.72
N GLY A 63 -4.13 -7.87 -3.03
CA GLY A 63 -2.81 -8.05 -3.66
C GLY A 63 -1.60 -7.67 -2.79
N LEU A 64 -1.70 -6.63 -1.95
CA LEU A 64 -0.58 -6.19 -1.10
C LEU A 64 -0.49 -6.96 0.22
N GLU A 65 -1.58 -7.61 0.66
CA GLU A 65 -1.66 -8.40 1.91
C GLU A 65 -0.70 -9.60 1.93
N ASN A 66 -0.32 -10.09 0.75
CA ASN A 66 0.60 -11.22 0.59
C ASN A 66 2.08 -10.81 0.64
N LEU A 67 2.40 -9.51 0.74
CA LEU A 67 3.77 -9.03 0.83
C LEU A 67 4.24 -8.95 2.29
N THR A 68 5.47 -9.36 2.52
CA THR A 68 6.13 -9.19 3.82
C THR A 68 6.63 -7.76 4.00
N GLU A 69 6.88 -7.34 5.24
CA GLU A 69 7.41 -6.00 5.58
C GLU A 69 8.69 -5.68 4.78
N THR A 70 9.58 -6.66 4.62
CA THR A 70 10.81 -6.53 3.82
C THR A 70 10.53 -6.31 2.33
N GLN A 71 9.51 -6.98 1.79
CA GLN A 71 9.09 -6.81 0.40
C GLN A 71 8.49 -5.42 0.15
N ILE A 72 7.73 -4.91 1.12
CA ILE A 72 7.17 -3.56 1.08
C ILE A 72 8.28 -2.50 1.16
N GLU A 73 9.28 -2.70 2.01
CA GLU A 73 10.45 -1.81 2.10
C GLU A 73 11.24 -1.77 0.78
N ILE A 74 11.42 -2.94 0.16
CA ILE A 74 12.05 -3.07 -1.15
C ILE A 74 11.22 -2.36 -2.23
N LEU A 75 9.90 -2.51 -2.23
CA LEU A 75 9.01 -1.79 -3.14
C LEU A 75 9.10 -0.27 -2.95
N LYS A 76 9.31 0.22 -1.72
CA LYS A 76 9.45 1.65 -1.43
C LYS A 76 10.76 2.23 -1.94
N ASN A 77 11.88 1.67 -1.49
CA ASN A 77 13.20 2.31 -1.58
C ASN A 77 14.30 1.35 -2.06
N GLY A 78 13.99 0.06 -2.22
CA GLY A 78 14.95 -1.00 -2.51
C GLY A 78 14.76 -1.69 -3.87
N LEU A 79 14.08 -1.04 -4.82
CA LEU A 79 13.92 -1.52 -6.20
C LEU A 79 15.25 -1.48 -6.98
N ASP A 80 16.22 -2.27 -6.53
CA ASP A 80 17.55 -2.38 -7.11
C ASP A 80 17.82 -3.80 -7.60
N LYS A 81 18.70 -3.95 -8.59
CA LYS A 81 19.10 -5.24 -9.17
C LYS A 81 19.63 -6.21 -8.10
N LYS A 82 20.20 -5.70 -6.99
CA LYS A 82 20.64 -6.49 -5.83
C LYS A 82 19.49 -7.23 -5.11
N ASN A 83 18.28 -6.68 -5.17
CA ASN A 83 17.08 -7.22 -4.53
C ASN A 83 16.20 -8.01 -5.53
N TYR A 84 16.75 -8.41 -6.68
CA TYR A 84 16.02 -9.08 -7.76
C TYR A 84 15.13 -10.24 -7.29
N ASN A 85 15.61 -11.06 -6.35
CA ASN A 85 14.83 -12.20 -5.86
C ASN A 85 13.55 -11.72 -5.16
N SER A 86 13.67 -10.73 -4.27
CA SER A 86 12.52 -10.11 -3.60
C SER A 86 11.63 -9.35 -4.58
N ILE A 87 12.19 -8.62 -5.54
CA ILE A 87 11.44 -7.93 -6.61
C ILE A 87 10.60 -8.92 -7.40
N LYS A 88 11.16 -10.08 -7.74
CA LYS A 88 10.44 -11.15 -8.42
C LYS A 88 9.31 -11.73 -7.57
N GLU A 89 9.53 -11.90 -6.27
CA GLU A 89 8.48 -12.32 -5.34
C GLU A 89 7.38 -11.26 -5.21
N ILE A 90 7.74 -9.97 -5.14
CA ILE A 90 6.80 -8.85 -5.10
C ILE A 90 5.95 -8.81 -6.37
N VAL A 91 6.56 -8.86 -7.55
CA VAL A 91 5.84 -8.89 -8.84
C VAL A 91 4.87 -10.07 -8.88
N LYS A 92 5.28 -11.24 -8.38
CA LYS A 92 4.45 -12.43 -8.37
C LYS A 92 3.30 -12.34 -7.37
N ALA A 93 3.54 -11.80 -6.18
CA ALA A 93 2.54 -11.57 -5.15
C ALA A 93 1.51 -10.52 -5.59
N LEU A 94 1.97 -9.46 -6.28
CA LEU A 94 1.14 -8.41 -6.86
C LEU A 94 0.50 -8.80 -8.20
N ASN A 95 0.75 -10.03 -8.69
CA ASN A 95 0.27 -10.51 -9.99
C ASN A 95 0.55 -9.54 -11.17
N ILE A 96 1.70 -8.84 -11.13
CA ILE A 96 2.04 -7.86 -12.16
C ILE A 96 2.54 -8.58 -13.41
N GLU A 97 1.83 -8.40 -14.51
CA GLU A 97 2.26 -8.90 -15.82
C GLU A 97 3.53 -8.17 -16.28
N THR A 98 4.58 -8.93 -16.57
CA THR A 98 5.86 -8.41 -17.05
C THR A 98 6.21 -9.08 -18.37
N THR A 99 6.71 -8.30 -19.34
CA THR A 99 7.06 -8.82 -20.67
C THR A 99 8.28 -9.73 -20.65
N ASP A 100 9.18 -9.53 -19.67
CA ASP A 100 10.43 -10.28 -19.54
C ASP A 100 10.80 -10.45 -18.07
N PRO A 101 11.40 -11.59 -17.67
CA PRO A 101 11.89 -11.83 -16.32
C PRO A 101 13.22 -11.12 -16.04
N LYS A 102 13.51 -9.99 -16.71
CA LYS A 102 14.73 -9.21 -16.48
C LYS A 102 14.53 -8.29 -15.29
N ALA A 103 15.56 -8.15 -14.44
CA ALA A 103 15.51 -7.29 -13.27
C ALA A 103 15.03 -5.86 -13.60
N GLU A 104 15.50 -5.30 -14.70
CA GLU A 104 15.11 -3.97 -15.17
C GLU A 104 13.62 -3.89 -15.53
N THR A 105 13.07 -4.92 -16.17
CA THR A 105 11.64 -4.99 -16.52
C THR A 105 10.78 -5.14 -15.27
N LEU A 106 11.18 -6.01 -14.33
CA LEU A 106 10.46 -6.19 -13.06
C LEU A 106 10.48 -4.92 -12.22
N ILE A 107 11.64 -4.27 -12.09
CA ILE A 107 11.79 -2.99 -11.39
C ILE A 107 10.88 -1.94 -12.01
N LYS A 108 10.94 -1.79 -13.34
CA LYS A 108 10.13 -0.81 -14.05
C LYS A 108 8.63 -1.06 -13.85
N ALA A 109 8.19 -2.32 -13.90
CA ALA A 109 6.80 -2.67 -13.66
C ALA A 109 6.34 -2.34 -12.22
N LEU A 110 7.19 -2.58 -11.22
CA LEU A 110 6.93 -2.18 -9.84
C LEU A 110 6.95 -0.66 -9.63
N GLU A 111 7.85 0.06 -10.32
CA GLU A 111 7.86 1.52 -10.31
C GLU A 111 6.61 2.11 -10.97
N GLU A 112 6.16 1.54 -12.10
CA GLU A 112 4.92 1.92 -12.75
C GLU A 112 3.70 1.60 -11.89
N TYR A 113 3.69 0.45 -11.21
CA TYR A 113 2.66 0.11 -10.23
C TYR A 113 2.61 1.14 -9.10
N LYS A 114 3.77 1.52 -8.55
CA LYS A 114 3.89 2.56 -7.52
C LYS A 114 3.42 3.93 -8.01
N GLN A 115 3.73 4.30 -9.26
CA GLN A 115 3.29 5.55 -9.88
C GLN A 115 1.77 5.59 -10.11
N ASN A 116 1.16 4.47 -10.54
CA ASN A 116 -0.28 4.38 -10.71
C ASN A 116 -1.03 4.38 -9.37
N LEU A 117 -0.43 3.86 -8.29
CA LEU A 117 -1.00 3.92 -6.94
C LEU A 117 -1.03 5.34 -6.36
N ASN A 118 -0.07 6.18 -6.76
CA ASN A 118 0.11 7.55 -6.29
C ASN A 118 -0.61 8.61 -7.16
N LYS A 119 -1.48 8.18 -8.09
CA LYS A 119 -2.20 9.03 -9.03
C LYS A 119 -3.69 9.04 -8.74
#